data_AF-A0AAW9SEI6-F1
#
_entry.id   AF-A0AAW9SEI6-F1
#
_cell.length_a   1.000
_cell.length_b   1.000
_cell.length_c   1.000
_cell.angle_alpha   90.00
_cell.angle_beta   90.00
_cell.angle_gamma   90.00
#
_symmetry.space_group_name_H-M   'P 1'
#
loop_
_entity.id
_entity.type
_entity.pdbx_description
1 polymer ?
#
loop_
_entity_poly.entity_id
_entity_poly.type
_entity_poly.pdbx_seq_one_letter_code
_entity_poly.pdbx_strand_id
1 'polypeptide(L)'
;METYTKTRTIEYKDPRRIPFTYEYLVDKRNDQPLTGLYKVITGSNSFYYCKYKNGIEANRALNFIEYHQNGKLIQIDIKGDAILGSRYLSVPNYSCDKKIKGFYKEVVSDAIVEEVIIKQKVKKGKIHWNVKAKHNVSFKGIFEKHRLKGCF
;
A
#
# COMPACT_ATOMS: atom_id res chain seq x y z
N MET A 1 0.17 -1.54 15.46
CA MET A 1 1.37 -0.76 15.81
C MET A 1 0.87 0.53 16.41
N GLU A 2 1.29 0.87 17.62
CA GLU A 2 0.88 2.12 18.25
C GLU A 2 1.84 3.24 17.85
N THR A 3 1.27 4.42 17.58
CA THR A 3 1.99 5.60 17.16
C THR A 3 1.58 6.79 18.00
N TYR A 4 2.35 7.87 17.89
CA TYR A 4 1.97 9.17 18.43
C TYR A 4 2.56 10.29 17.57
N THR A 5 1.99 11.49 17.69
CA THR A 5 2.39 12.65 16.91
C THR A 5 3.44 13.47 17.67
N LYS A 6 4.52 13.82 16.98
CA LYS A 6 5.48 14.86 17.43
C LYS A 6 5.41 16.03 16.45
N THR A 7 5.75 17.21 16.97
CA THR A 7 5.81 18.44 16.19
C THR A 7 7.28 18.85 16.05
N ARG A 8 7.68 19.32 14.87
CA ARG A 8 9.00 19.90 14.64
C ARG A 8 8.86 21.25 13.96
N THR A 9 9.55 22.23 14.53
CA THR A 9 9.68 23.58 13.95
C THR A 9 11.02 23.67 13.24
N ILE A 10 11.00 24.08 11.99
CA ILE A 10 12.19 24.49 11.24
C ILE A 10 12.29 25.99 11.37
N GLU A 11 13.32 26.44 12.09
CA GLU A 11 13.71 27.83 12.13
C GLU A 11 14.66 28.15 10.98
N TYR A 12 14.40 29.28 10.32
CA TYR A 12 15.26 29.77 9.25
C TYR A 12 16.14 30.89 9.81
N LYS A 13 17.42 30.90 9.41
CA LYS A 13 18.34 32.00 9.73
C LYS A 13 17.95 33.32 9.03
N ASP A 14 17.16 33.24 7.96
CA ASP A 14 16.65 34.40 7.23
C ASP A 14 15.40 34.96 7.94
N PRO A 15 15.44 36.19 8.48
CA PRO A 15 14.32 36.78 9.20
C PRO A 15 13.08 37.06 8.33
N ARG A 16 13.20 36.94 7.00
CA ARG A 16 12.06 37.07 6.07
C ARG A 16 11.33 35.74 5.86
N ARG A 17 11.85 34.63 6.36
CA ARG A 17 11.22 33.31 6.29
C ARG A 17 10.52 33.00 7.59
N ILE A 18 9.21 32.75 7.49
CA ILE A 18 8.39 32.34 8.62
C ILE A 18 8.79 30.91 9.03
N PRO A 19 9.03 30.63 10.32
CA PRO A 19 9.26 29.28 10.81
C PRO A 19 8.18 28.31 10.32
N PHE A 20 8.59 27.12 9.91
CA PHE A 20 7.67 26.10 9.43
C PHE A 20 7.53 24.99 10.46
N THR A 21 6.32 24.83 10.98
CA THR A 21 5.98 23.78 11.94
C THR A 21 5.25 22.67 11.22
N TYR A 22 5.70 21.43 11.40
CA TYR A 22 5.01 20.25 10.89
C TYR A 22 4.91 19.14 11.92
N GLU A 23 3.88 18.34 11.75
CA GLU A 23 3.63 17.13 12.52
C GLU A 23 4.21 15.91 11.81
N TYR A 24 4.70 14.96 12.59
CA TYR A 24 5.19 13.68 12.09
C TYR A 24 4.86 12.55 13.07
N LEU A 25 4.59 11.38 12.52
CA LEU A 25 4.24 10.18 13.28
C LEU A 25 5.48 9.38 13.67
N VAL A 26 5.49 8.91 14.91
CA VAL A 26 6.58 8.17 15.55
C VAL A 26 6.09 6.81 16.02
N ASP A 27 6.90 5.76 15.83
CA ASP A 27 6.65 4.42 16.38
C ASP A 27 6.96 4.43 17.88
N LYS A 28 5.97 4.10 18.71
CA LYS A 28 6.14 4.06 20.17
C LYS A 28 7.21 3.08 20.65
N ARG A 29 7.55 2.06 19.86
CA ARG A 29 8.44 0.96 20.28
C ARG A 29 9.92 1.34 20.27
N ASN A 30 10.31 2.25 19.39
CA ASN A 30 11.72 2.59 19.15
C ASN A 30 11.97 4.11 19.08
N ASP A 31 10.94 4.92 19.27
CA ASP A 31 10.97 6.38 19.21
C ASP A 31 11.54 6.94 17.89
N GLN A 32 11.40 6.20 16.79
CA GLN A 32 11.83 6.63 15.47
C GLN A 32 10.66 7.11 14.59
N PRO A 33 10.86 8.13 13.75
CA PRO A 33 9.86 8.54 12.77
C PRO A 33 9.47 7.39 11.84
N LEU A 34 8.19 7.24 11.57
CA LEU A 34 7.70 6.18 10.67
C LEU A 34 8.33 6.31 9.28
N THR A 35 8.86 5.21 8.78
CA THR A 35 9.42 5.13 7.44
C THR A 35 9.01 3.81 6.80
N GLY A 36 8.30 3.88 5.69
CA GLY A 36 7.78 2.70 5.00
C GLY A 36 6.27 2.80 4.76
N LEU A 37 5.68 1.68 4.34
CA LEU A 37 4.25 1.57 4.06
C LEU A 37 3.53 0.85 5.21
N TYR A 38 2.42 1.42 5.65
CA TYR A 38 1.66 0.93 6.78
C TYR A 38 0.18 0.78 6.42
N LYS A 39 -0.45 -0.25 6.98
CA LYS A 39 -1.90 -0.37 7.11
C LYS A 39 -2.30 0.34 8.40
N VAL A 40 -2.90 1.52 8.28
CA VAL A 40 -3.39 2.29 9.42
C VAL A 40 -4.82 1.85 9.71
N ILE A 41 -5.02 1.20 10.85
CA ILE A 41 -6.34 0.76 11.32
C ILE A 41 -7.00 1.94 12.04
N THR A 42 -8.15 2.40 11.55
CA THR A 42 -8.89 3.56 12.12
C THR A 42 -10.12 3.15 12.92
N GLY A 43 -10.47 1.86 12.92
CA GLY A 43 -11.63 1.30 13.60
C GLY A 43 -11.65 -0.22 13.45
N SER A 44 -12.68 -0.86 14.01
CA SER A 44 -12.83 -2.33 14.02
C SER A 44 -12.82 -2.95 12.63
N ASN A 45 -13.35 -2.25 11.62
CA ASN A 45 -13.41 -2.71 10.22
C ASN A 45 -12.91 -1.65 9.20
N SER A 46 -12.23 -0.59 9.66
CA SER A 46 -11.79 0.49 8.78
C SER A 46 -10.27 0.64 8.82
N PHE A 47 -9.68 0.81 7.64
CA PHE A 47 -8.24 1.05 7.52
C PHE A 47 -7.92 1.87 6.28
N TYR A 48 -6.73 2.45 6.23
CA TYR A 48 -6.15 2.99 5.01
C TYR A 48 -4.68 2.63 4.90
N TYR A 49 -4.17 2.62 3.68
CA TYR A 49 -2.75 2.45 3.42
C TYR A 49 -2.07 3.81 3.32
N CYS A 50 -1.01 4.00 4.09
CA CYS A 50 -0.25 5.23 4.13
C CYS A 50 1.24 4.94 4.10
N LYS A 51 1.96 5.62 3.20
CA LYS A 51 3.41 5.58 3.17
C LYS A 51 3.94 6.77 3.96
N TYR A 52 4.81 6.52 4.94
CA TYR A 52 5.53 7.58 5.65
C TYR A 52 6.97 7.67 5.16
N LYS A 53 7.48 8.89 5.06
CA LYS A 53 8.90 9.20 4.90
C LYS A 53 9.30 10.15 6.02
N ASN A 54 10.15 9.68 6.94
CA ASN A 54 10.54 10.45 8.13
C ASN A 54 9.34 10.94 8.95
N GLY A 55 8.33 10.10 9.11
CA GLY A 55 7.10 10.36 9.85
C GLY A 55 6.06 11.22 9.12
N ILE A 56 6.35 11.70 7.91
CA ILE A 56 5.42 12.51 7.10
C ILE A 56 4.73 11.63 6.05
N GLU A 57 3.42 11.79 5.92
CA GLU A 57 2.59 11.09 4.94
C GLU A 57 2.96 11.46 3.50
N ALA A 58 3.25 10.44 2.69
CA ALA A 58 3.72 10.51 1.31
C ALA A 58 2.73 9.77 0.39
N ASN A 59 1.49 10.28 0.33
CA ASN A 59 0.33 9.55 -0.22
C ASN A 59 0.28 9.31 -1.73
N ARG A 60 1.20 9.84 -2.53
CA ARG A 60 1.13 9.70 -4.00
C ARG A 60 1.66 8.37 -4.56
N ALA A 61 2.04 7.41 -3.73
CA ALA A 61 2.70 6.18 -4.16
C ALA A 61 1.74 4.99 -4.26
N LEU A 62 1.98 4.12 -5.26
CA LEU A 62 1.35 2.80 -5.33
C LEU A 62 1.82 1.97 -4.14
N ASN A 63 0.88 1.65 -3.27
CA ASN A 63 1.05 0.98 -2.01
C ASN A 63 0.73 -0.51 -2.17
N PHE A 64 1.57 -1.35 -1.56
CA PHE A 64 1.58 -2.80 -1.71
C PHE A 64 1.77 -3.48 -0.35
N ILE A 65 0.81 -4.30 0.07
CA ILE A 65 0.81 -4.95 1.37
C ILE A 65 0.81 -6.45 1.18
N GLU A 66 1.73 -7.12 1.86
CA GLU A 66 1.94 -8.55 1.80
C GLU A 66 1.52 -9.19 3.12
N TYR A 67 0.71 -10.23 3.05
CA TYR A 67 0.33 -11.03 4.21
C TYR A 67 1.00 -12.39 4.10
N HIS A 68 1.80 -12.71 5.11
CA HIS A 68 2.56 -13.96 5.15
C HIS A 68 2.06 -14.84 6.29
N GLN A 69 1.92 -16.13 6.03
CA GLN A 69 1.64 -17.15 7.03
C GLN A 69 2.68 -18.26 6.88
N ASN A 70 3.37 -18.60 7.97
CA ASN A 70 4.44 -19.61 7.97
C ASN A 70 5.49 -19.38 6.87
N GLY A 71 5.89 -18.12 6.64
CA GLY A 71 6.88 -17.75 5.63
C GLY A 71 6.38 -17.77 4.18
N LYS A 72 5.11 -18.09 3.94
CA LYS A 72 4.47 -18.09 2.63
C LYS A 72 3.57 -16.87 2.44
N LEU A 73 3.69 -16.22 1.28
CA LEU A 73 2.78 -15.14 0.88
C LEU A 73 1.39 -15.72 0.58
N ILE A 74 0.38 -15.30 1.34
CA ILE A 74 -1.00 -15.79 1.20
C ILE A 74 -1.95 -14.74 0.64
N GLN A 75 -1.69 -13.45 0.88
CA GLN A 75 -2.53 -12.38 0.36
C GLN A 75 -1.70 -11.16 -0.03
N ILE A 76 -2.20 -10.44 -1.03
CA ILE A 76 -1.67 -9.16 -1.48
C ILE A 76 -2.81 -8.14 -1.54
N ASP A 77 -2.60 -6.96 -0.98
CA ASP A 77 -3.46 -5.79 -1.21
C ASP A 77 -2.66 -4.67 -1.89
N ILE A 78 -3.27 -4.03 -2.90
CA ILE A 78 -2.66 -2.96 -3.69
C ILE A 78 -3.59 -1.76 -3.72
N LYS A 79 -3.10 -0.59 -3.31
CA LYS A 79 -3.82 0.69 -3.40
C LYS A 79 -2.94 1.72 -4.11
N GLY A 80 -3.49 2.52 -5.02
CA GLY A 80 -2.75 3.64 -5.61
C GLY A 80 -3.70 4.75 -6.04
N ASP A 81 -3.36 5.99 -5.69
CA ASP A 81 -4.15 7.20 -5.98
C ASP A 81 -4.54 7.32 -7.46
N ALA A 82 -3.62 7.01 -8.36
CA ALA A 82 -3.80 7.24 -9.79
C ALA A 82 -4.59 6.15 -10.53
N ILE A 83 -4.91 5.01 -9.88
CA ILE A 83 -5.40 3.82 -10.61
C ILE A 83 -6.73 3.31 -10.06
N LEU A 84 -7.01 3.46 -8.76
CA LEU A 84 -8.14 2.78 -8.12
C LEU A 84 -9.11 3.70 -7.35
N GLY A 85 -8.87 5.02 -7.28
CA GLY A 85 -9.76 5.95 -6.58
C GLY A 85 -9.99 5.57 -5.12
N SER A 86 -11.26 5.45 -4.68
CA SER A 86 -11.64 4.99 -3.33
C SER A 86 -11.48 3.48 -3.11
N ARG A 87 -10.96 2.74 -4.10
CA ARG A 87 -10.85 1.28 -4.08
C ARG A 87 -9.42 0.82 -3.93
N TYR A 88 -9.28 -0.45 -3.56
CA TYR A 88 -8.02 -1.16 -3.59
C TYR A 88 -8.23 -2.56 -4.18
N LEU A 89 -7.17 -3.15 -4.74
CA LEU A 89 -7.17 -4.50 -5.27
C LEU A 89 -6.71 -5.47 -4.17
N SER A 90 -7.52 -6.47 -3.84
CA SER A 90 -7.20 -7.53 -2.89
C SER A 90 -7.06 -8.88 -3.60
N VAL A 91 -6.07 -9.68 -3.19
CA VAL A 91 -5.77 -11.01 -3.75
C VAL A 91 -5.61 -11.98 -2.57
N PRO A 92 -6.70 -12.52 -2.01
CA PRO A 92 -6.69 -13.24 -0.72
C PRO A 92 -6.14 -14.68 -0.75
N ASN A 93 -5.73 -15.18 -1.92
CA ASN A 93 -5.07 -16.49 -2.07
C ASN A 93 -4.01 -16.38 -3.16
N TYR A 94 -2.97 -15.59 -2.88
CA TYR A 94 -1.93 -15.35 -3.87
C TYR A 94 -1.24 -16.66 -4.28
N SER A 95 -1.13 -16.86 -5.60
CA SER A 95 -0.42 -17.97 -6.21
C SER A 95 0.38 -17.48 -7.42
N CYS A 96 1.24 -18.36 -7.91
CA CYS A 96 2.07 -18.09 -9.08
C CYS A 96 1.40 -18.48 -10.39
N ASP A 97 0.09 -18.71 -10.37
CA ASP A 97 -0.67 -19.12 -11.53
C ASP A 97 -0.74 -18.01 -12.59
N LYS A 98 -0.96 -18.40 -13.84
CA LYS A 98 -1.11 -17.45 -14.96
C LYS A 98 -2.37 -16.58 -14.83
N LYS A 99 -3.36 -17.04 -14.06
CA LYS A 99 -4.60 -16.33 -13.77
C LYS A 99 -4.87 -16.45 -12.27
N ILE A 100 -5.02 -15.31 -11.61
CA ILE A 100 -5.30 -15.25 -10.18
C ILE A 100 -6.62 -14.50 -9.98
N LYS A 101 -7.43 -14.97 -9.05
CA LYS A 101 -8.67 -14.28 -8.65
C LYS A 101 -8.34 -13.18 -7.65
N GLY A 102 -8.91 -12.00 -7.87
CA GLY A 102 -8.81 -10.86 -6.96
C GLY A 102 -10.14 -10.12 -6.88
N PHE A 103 -10.16 -9.07 -6.07
CA PHE A 103 -11.34 -8.28 -5.81
C PHE A 103 -10.98 -6.79 -5.76
N TYR A 104 -11.80 -5.94 -6.36
CA TYR A 104 -11.84 -4.55 -5.97
C TYR A 104 -12.72 -4.39 -4.75
N LYS A 105 -12.18 -3.72 -3.74
CA LYS A 105 -12.86 -3.44 -2.48
C LYS A 105 -12.85 -1.95 -2.19
N GLU A 106 -13.90 -1.44 -1.56
CA GLU A 106 -13.91 -0.08 -1.03
C GLU A 106 -12.94 0.03 0.15
N VAL A 107 -12.13 1.08 0.17
CA VAL A 107 -11.10 1.27 1.20
C VAL A 107 -11.70 1.49 2.59
N VAL A 108 -12.89 2.10 2.67
CA VAL A 108 -13.49 2.48 3.96
C VAL A 108 -14.20 1.30 4.64
N SER A 109 -15.01 0.54 3.89
CA SER A 109 -15.89 -0.50 4.43
C SER A 109 -15.39 -1.93 4.21
N ASP A 110 -14.30 -2.11 3.46
CA ASP A 110 -13.80 -3.41 2.99
C ASP A 110 -14.76 -4.20 2.10
N ALA A 111 -15.90 -3.60 1.72
CA ALA A 111 -16.91 -4.26 0.91
C ALA A 111 -16.37 -4.61 -0.47
N ILE A 112 -16.64 -5.85 -0.92
CA ILE A 112 -16.31 -6.30 -2.28
C ILE A 112 -17.23 -5.57 -3.25
N VAL A 113 -16.62 -4.80 -4.14
CA VAL A 113 -17.30 -4.08 -5.21
C VAL A 113 -17.37 -4.95 -6.46
N GLU A 114 -16.26 -5.60 -6.80
CA GLU A 114 -16.13 -6.35 -8.04
C GLU A 114 -15.13 -7.50 -7.88
N GLU A 115 -15.44 -8.64 -8.48
CA GLU A 115 -14.49 -9.73 -8.70
C GLU A 115 -13.73 -9.54 -10.01
N VAL A 116 -12.40 -9.73 -9.98
CA VAL A 116 -11.53 -9.55 -11.14
C VAL A 116 -10.60 -10.73 -11.37
N ILE A 117 -10.25 -10.96 -12.64
CA ILE A 117 -9.22 -11.91 -13.02
C ILE A 117 -7.93 -11.16 -13.37
N ILE A 118 -6.87 -11.50 -12.64
CA ILE A 118 -5.53 -10.95 -12.82
C ILE A 118 -4.75 -11.89 -13.73
N LYS A 119 -4.37 -11.42 -14.92
CA LYS A 119 -3.46 -12.17 -15.80
C LYS A 119 -2.03 -11.89 -15.37
N GLN A 120 -1.34 -12.92 -14.89
CA GLN A 120 0.04 -12.86 -14.41
C GLN A 120 1.00 -13.43 -15.47
N LYS A 121 2.12 -12.73 -15.69
CA LYS A 121 3.25 -13.22 -16.49
C LYS A 121 4.56 -12.99 -15.75
N VAL A 122 5.37 -14.04 -15.59
CA VAL A 122 6.72 -13.93 -15.04
C VAL A 122 7.72 -13.78 -16.19
N LYS A 123 8.53 -12.72 -16.20
CA LYS A 123 9.58 -12.47 -17.21
C LYS A 123 10.80 -11.81 -16.57
N LYS A 124 12.00 -12.33 -16.83
CA LYS A 124 13.29 -11.72 -16.45
C LYS A 124 13.33 -11.16 -15.01
N GLY A 125 12.93 -11.97 -14.02
CA GLY A 125 12.93 -11.54 -12.61
C GLY A 125 11.83 -10.53 -12.25
N LYS A 126 10.82 -10.34 -13.10
CA LYS A 126 9.66 -9.48 -12.86
C LYS A 126 8.35 -10.24 -13.03
N ILE A 127 7.34 -9.78 -12.32
CA ILE A 127 5.97 -10.27 -12.38
C ILE A 127 5.11 -9.14 -12.95
N HIS A 128 4.47 -9.41 -14.08
CA HIS A 128 3.59 -8.49 -14.76
C HIS A 128 2.15 -8.90 -14.50
N TRP A 129 1.36 -7.99 -13.96
CA TRP A 129 -0.07 -8.16 -13.79
C TRP A 129 -0.83 -7.29 -14.77
N ASN A 130 -1.87 -7.87 -15.35
CA ASN A 130 -2.87 -7.16 -16.13
C ASN A 130 -4.24 -7.52 -15.58
N VAL A 131 -4.88 -6.54 -14.97
CA VAL A 131 -6.21 -6.65 -14.37
C VAL A 131 -7.19 -5.95 -15.27
N LYS A 132 -8.24 -6.66 -15.68
CA LYS A 132 -9.35 -6.09 -16.43
C LYS A 132 -10.59 -6.08 -15.54
N ALA A 133 -11.09 -4.88 -15.23
CA ALA A 133 -12.41 -4.69 -14.65
C ALA A 133 -13.48 -4.65 -15.75
N LYS A 134 -14.75 -4.86 -15.37
CA LYS A 134 -15.92 -4.73 -16.25
C LYS A 134 -16.20 -3.28 -16.68
N HIS A 135 -15.70 -2.28 -15.96
CA HIS A 135 -16.06 -0.86 -16.18
C HIS A 135 -14.89 0.01 -16.64
N ASN A 136 -14.11 -0.45 -17.63
CA ASN A 136 -12.97 0.27 -18.23
C ASN A 136 -11.80 0.64 -17.30
N VAL A 137 -11.84 0.28 -16.02
CA VAL A 137 -10.68 0.36 -15.13
C VAL A 137 -9.77 -0.82 -15.42
N SER A 138 -8.58 -0.53 -15.96
CA SER A 138 -7.55 -1.55 -16.15
C SER A 138 -6.30 -1.19 -15.37
N PHE A 139 -5.82 -2.13 -14.57
CA PHE A 139 -4.56 -1.98 -13.84
C PHE A 139 -3.49 -2.81 -14.51
N LYS A 140 -2.35 -2.19 -14.81
CA LYS A 140 -1.13 -2.87 -15.23
C LYS A 140 -0.06 -2.63 -14.18
N GLY A 141 0.35 -3.70 -13.50
CA GLY A 141 1.40 -3.68 -12.49
C GLY A 141 2.65 -4.39 -12.97
N ILE A 142 3.82 -3.88 -12.61
CA ILE A 142 5.10 -4.58 -12.77
C ILE A 142 5.76 -4.62 -11.40
N PHE A 143 6.06 -5.82 -10.93
CA PHE A 143 6.63 -6.08 -9.61
C PHE A 143 7.93 -6.85 -9.76
N GLU A 144 8.89 -6.58 -8.88
CA GLU A 144 10.12 -7.37 -8.81
C GLU A 144 9.81 -8.76 -8.23
N LYS A 145 10.33 -9.83 -8.85
CA LYS A 145 10.04 -11.23 -8.49
C LYS A 145 10.39 -11.56 -7.03
N HIS A 146 11.44 -10.93 -6.49
CA HIS A 146 11.85 -11.15 -5.09
C HIS A 146 10.83 -10.65 -4.07
N ARG A 147 9.92 -9.75 -4.45
CA ARG A 147 8.84 -9.25 -3.59
C ARG A 147 7.68 -10.24 -3.49
N LEU A 148 7.42 -11.02 -4.54
CA LEU A 148 6.36 -12.04 -4.55
C LEU A 148 6.99 -13.43 -4.47
N LYS A 149 7.63 -13.71 -3.34
CA LYS A 149 8.31 -14.99 -3.07
C LYS A 149 7.34 -16.16 -3.33
N GLY A 150 7.80 -17.17 -4.07
CA GLY A 150 7.02 -18.39 -4.34
C GLY A 150 6.86 -18.77 -5.81
N CYS A 151 7.16 -17.86 -6.75
CA CYS A 151 7.04 -18.15 -8.19
C CYS A 151 8.37 -18.66 -8.72
N PHE A 152 8.63 -19.96 -8.62
CA PHE A 152 9.86 -20.57 -9.14
C PHE A 152 9.67 -21.04 -10.57
#